data_AF-A0A923Z6L3-F1
#
_entry.id   AF-A0A923Z6L3-F1
#
_cell.length_a   1.000
_cell.length_b   1.000
_cell.length_c   1.000
_cell.angle_alpha   90.00
_cell.angle_beta   90.00
_cell.angle_gamma   90.00
#
_symmetry.space_group_name_H-M   'P 1'
#
loop_
_entity.id
_entity.type
_entity.pdbx_description
1 polymer ?
#
loop_
_entity_poly.entity_id
_entity_poly.type
_entity_poly.pdbx_seq_one_letter_code
_entity_poly.pdbx_strand_id
1 'polypeptide(L)' 'MDQQAITITHADISAASANLNGVAHRTPVLTSRQANEKTGAKLFFKC' A
#
# COMPACT_ATOMS: atom_id res chain seq x y z
N MET A 1 20.50 26.80 -9.11
CA MET A 1 19.19 26.42 -8.52
C MET A 1 19.06 24.93 -8.77
N ASP A 2 19.78 24.14 -7.98
CA ASP A 2 19.85 22.70 -8.20
C ASP A 2 18.56 22.07 -7.69
N GLN A 3 17.66 21.76 -8.64
CA GLN A 3 16.54 20.88 -8.35
C GLN A 3 17.09 19.47 -8.20
N GLN A 4 17.47 19.15 -6.96
CA GLN A 4 17.80 17.79 -6.57
C GLN A 4 16.50 16.97 -6.69
N ALA A 5 16.41 16.14 -7.73
CA ALA A 5 15.32 15.20 -7.89
C ALA A 5 15.25 14.35 -6.62
N ILE A 6 14.10 14.38 -5.93
CA ILE A 6 13.86 13.54 -4.76
C ILE A 6 13.70 12.11 -5.27
N THR A 7 14.80 11.38 -5.38
CA THR A 7 14.78 9.94 -5.66
C THR A 7 14.38 9.21 -4.36
N ILE A 8 13.10 8.90 -4.24
CA ILE A 8 12.59 8.04 -3.17
C ILE A 8 12.98 6.60 -3.46
N THR A 9 13.55 5.93 -2.46
CA THR A 9 13.96 4.52 -2.52
C THR A 9 13.06 3.64 -1.67
N HIS A 10 13.21 2.32 -1.82
CA HIS A 10 12.53 1.36 -0.94
C HIS A 10 12.93 1.51 0.54
N ALA A 11 14.16 1.95 0.83
CA ALA A 11 14.61 2.18 2.19
C ALA A 11 13.79 3.28 2.88
N ASP A 12 13.44 4.35 2.14
CA ASP A 12 12.62 5.45 2.65
C ASP A 12 11.19 4.98 2.99
N ILE A 13 10.61 4.10 2.17
CA ILE A 13 9.30 3.49 2.42
C ILE A 13 9.34 2.61 3.68
N SER A 14 10.41 1.82 3.85
CA SER A 14 10.60 0.96 5.02
C SER A 14 10.73 1.78 6.30
N ALA A 15 11.50 2.87 6.26
CA ALA A 15 11.62 3.82 7.36
C ALA A 15 10.28 4.48 7.69
N ALA A 16 9.52 4.91 6.68
CA ALA A 16 8.19 5.48 6.87
C ALA A 16 7.21 4.48 7.51
N SER A 17 7.24 3.19 7.11
CA SER A 17 6.40 2.16 7.74
C SER A 17 6.74 1.93 9.22
N ALA A 18 8.02 2.05 9.60
CA ALA A 18 8.42 1.96 11.00
C ALA A 18 7.90 3.16 11.80
N ASN A 19 8.01 4.37 11.23
CA ASN A 19 7.53 5.60 11.87
C ASN A 19 6.01 5.60 12.11
N LEU A 20 5.23 5.00 11.21
CA LEU A 20 3.78 4.92 11.32
C LEU A 20 3.28 3.81 12.26
N ASN A 21 4.17 2.98 12.82
CA ASN A 21 3.78 1.85 13.66
C ASN A 21 3.12 2.33 14.96
N GLY A 22 1.91 1.81 15.25
CA GLY A 22 1.12 2.22 16.41
C GLY A 22 0.35 3.54 16.24
N VAL A 23 0.55 4.25 15.12
CA VAL A 23 -0.14 5.52 14.81
C VAL A 23 -1.13 5.36 13.67
N ALA A 24 -0.76 4.58 12.65
CA ALA A 24 -1.63 4.27 11.52
C ALA A 24 -2.39 2.95 11.73
N HIS A 25 -3.64 2.90 11.27
CA HIS A 25 -4.40 1.66 11.23
C HIS A 25 -3.76 0.65 10.25
N ARG A 26 -3.55 -0.57 10.72
CA ARG A 26 -3.31 -1.73 9.85
C ARG A 26 -4.64 -2.16 9.25
N THR A 27 -5.07 -1.44 8.22
CA THR A 27 -6.38 -1.69 7.58
C THR A 27 -6.47 -3.12 7.01
N PRO A 28 -7.67 -3.72 6.98
CA PRO A 28 -7.83 -5.09 6.52
C PRO A 28 -7.59 -5.22 5.01
N VAL A 29 -7.46 -6.47 4.56
CA VAL A 29 -7.58 -6.84 3.16
C VAL A 29 -8.93 -7.50 2.96
N LEU A 30 -9.78 -6.91 2.14
CA LEU A 30 -11.11 -7.43 1.84
C LEU A 30 -11.08 -8.30 0.56
N THR A 31 -12.07 -9.17 0.43
CA THR A 31 -12.30 -9.96 -0.79
C THR A 31 -13.76 -9.84 -1.21
N SER A 32 -14.07 -10.08 -2.49
CA SER A 32 -15.44 -10.01 -3.01
C SER A 32 -15.72 -11.11 -4.01
N ARG A 33 -16.72 -11.96 -3.71
CA ARG A 33 -17.16 -13.03 -4.62
C ARG A 33 -17.61 -12.47 -5.97
N GLN A 34 -18.44 -11.42 -5.97
CA GLN A 34 -18.95 -10.83 -7.21
C GLN A 34 -17.82 -10.25 -8.07
N ALA A 35 -16.83 -9.59 -7.45
CA ALA A 35 -15.69 -9.04 -8.18
C ALA A 35 -14.83 -10.15 -8.79
N ASN A 36 -14.63 -11.25 -8.06
CA ASN A 36 -13.91 -12.41 -8.55
C ASN A 36 -14.63 -13.06 -9.74
N GLU A 37 -15.95 -13.25 -9.66
CA GLU A 37 -16.75 -13.83 -10.75
C GLU A 37 -16.72 -12.97 -12.01
N LYS A 38 -16.85 -11.64 -11.87
CA LYS A 38 -16.83 -10.70 -12.99
C LYS A 38 -15.49 -10.65 -13.74
N THR A 39 -14.39 -10.93 -13.04
CA THR A 39 -13.03 -10.80 -13.58
C THR A 39 -12.39 -12.15 -13.90
N GLY A 40 -12.96 -13.27 -13.42
CA GLY A 40 -12.35 -14.58 -13.50
C GLY A 40 -11.08 -14.72 -12.63
N ALA A 41 -10.85 -13.82 -11.66
CA ALA A 41 -9.64 -13.77 -10.84
C ALA A 41 -9.95 -13.72 -9.34
N LYS A 42 -8.93 -13.84 -8.48
CA LYS A 42 -9.04 -13.60 -7.03
C LYS A 42 -8.51 -12.21 -6.70
N LEU A 43 -9.41 -11.32 -6.28
CA LEU A 43 -9.09 -9.93 -5.94
C LEU A 43 -8.96 -9.74 -4.44
N PHE A 44 -8.00 -8.89 -4.08
CA PHE A 44 -7.70 -8.46 -2.72
C PHE A 44 -7.73 -6.94 -2.67
N PHE A 45 -8.56 -6.37 -1.81
CA PHE A 45 -8.78 -4.94 -1.70
C PHE A 45 -8.12 -4.42 -0.43
N LYS A 46 -7.12 -3.56 -0.56
CA LYS A 46 -6.53 -2.84 0.56
C LYS A 46 -7.36 -1.58 0.81
N CYS A 47 -7.98 -1.51 2.00
CA CYS A 47 -8.81 -0.38 2.41
C CYS A 47 -8.05 0.62 3.28
#